data_AF-A0A5C8MG40-F1
#
_entry.id   AF-A0A5C8MG40-F1
#
_cell.length_a   1.000
_cell.length_b   1.000
_cell.length_c   1.000
_cell.angle_alpha   90.00
_cell.angle_beta   90.00
_cell.angle_gamma   90.00
#
_symmetry.space_group_name_H-M   'P 1'
#
loop_
_entity.id
_entity.type
_entity.pdbx_description
1 polymer ?
#
loop_
_entity_poly.entity_id
_entity_poly.type
_entity_poly.pdbx_seq_one_letter_code
_entity_poly.pdbx_strand_id
1 'polypeptide(L)'
;IKHWEDLRRKDIKIVNREKGSGARVLLDESLRKYRIPISEINGYDNEVTNHVSVASAVAKGDADVGVGIEKAADLVKDVDFIPLVNERYDLVILKNDENRELISQVLQILRSDNFKNDLKALGGYDLSQTGQVVYEN
;
A
#
# COMPACT_ATOMS: atom_id res chain seq x y z
N ILE A 1 -5.73 -9.78 14.89
CA ILE A 1 -5.17 -10.47 13.71
C ILE A 1 -3.66 -10.52 13.84
N LYS A 2 -3.03 -11.65 13.52
CA LYS A 2 -1.57 -11.81 13.51
C LYS A 2 -1.07 -12.40 12.19
N HIS A 3 -1.85 -13.27 11.55
CA HIS A 3 -1.46 -13.94 10.30
C HIS A 3 -2.62 -13.98 9.29
N TRP A 4 -2.32 -14.22 8.02
CA TRP A 4 -3.34 -14.31 6.96
C TRP A 4 -4.36 -15.44 7.21
N GLU A 5 -3.92 -16.53 7.84
CA GLU A 5 -4.75 -17.65 8.22
C GLU A 5 -5.85 -17.28 9.23
N ASP A 6 -5.66 -16.19 10.01
CA ASP A 6 -6.69 -15.70 10.93
C ASP A 6 -7.95 -15.25 10.19
N LEU A 7 -7.85 -14.88 8.90
CA LEU A 7 -9.01 -14.46 8.09
C LEU A 7 -10.02 -15.61 7.84
N ARG A 8 -9.64 -16.86 8.13
CA ARG A 8 -10.56 -18.03 8.07
C ARG A 8 -11.54 -18.07 9.25
N ARG A 9 -11.24 -17.34 10.32
CA ARG A 9 -12.08 -17.28 11.51
C ARG A 9 -13.44 -16.66 11.17
N LYS A 10 -14.51 -17.31 11.64
CA LYS A 10 -15.89 -16.90 11.30
C LYS A 10 -16.36 -15.65 12.02
N ASP A 11 -15.70 -15.30 13.12
CA ASP A 11 -15.93 -14.07 13.89
C ASP A 11 -15.19 -12.85 13.30
N ILE A 12 -14.52 -13.00 12.16
CA ILE A 12 -13.78 -11.91 11.51
C ILE A 12 -14.41 -11.64 10.15
N LYS A 13 -14.75 -10.38 9.90
CA LYS A 13 -15.26 -9.88 8.64
C LYS A 13 -14.27 -8.90 8.02
N ILE A 14 -13.99 -9.05 6.74
CA ILE A 14 -13.11 -8.13 6.02
C ILE A 14 -13.88 -7.15 5.14
N VAL A 15 -13.19 -6.07 4.78
CA VAL A 15 -13.53 -5.18 3.66
C VAL A 15 -12.30 -5.02 2.76
N ASN A 16 -12.53 -5.00 1.46
CA ASN A 16 -11.49 -5.00 0.45
C ASN A 16 -11.44 -3.67 -0.31
N ARG A 17 -10.25 -3.36 -0.83
CA ARG A 17 -10.13 -2.44 -1.94
C ARG A 17 -10.66 -3.08 -3.23
N GLU A 18 -10.98 -2.24 -4.20
CA GLU A 18 -11.45 -2.65 -5.53
C GLU A 18 -10.47 -3.62 -6.20
N LYS A 19 -11.01 -4.54 -7.02
CA LYS A 19 -10.20 -5.44 -7.86
C LYS A 19 -9.24 -4.65 -8.74
N GLY A 20 -7.99 -5.10 -8.80
CA GLY A 20 -6.90 -4.44 -9.52
C GLY A 20 -6.09 -3.45 -8.68
N SER A 21 -6.57 -3.05 -7.49
CA SER A 21 -5.75 -2.28 -6.55
C SER A 21 -4.59 -3.12 -5.98
N GLY A 22 -3.47 -2.48 -5.66
CA GLY A 22 -2.31 -3.17 -5.07
C GLY A 22 -2.64 -3.90 -3.76
N ALA A 23 -3.48 -3.29 -2.90
CA ALA A 23 -3.94 -3.91 -1.66
C ALA A 23 -4.77 -5.18 -1.90
N ARG A 24 -5.64 -5.18 -2.93
CA ARG A 24 -6.41 -6.36 -3.29
C ARG A 24 -5.53 -7.45 -3.88
N VAL A 25 -4.56 -7.08 -4.72
CA VAL A 25 -3.55 -8.03 -5.24
C VAL A 25 -2.76 -8.66 -4.08
N LEU A 26 -2.29 -7.87 -3.11
CA LEU A 26 -1.56 -8.38 -1.95
C LEU A 26 -2.38 -9.40 -1.14
N LEU A 27 -3.67 -9.10 -0.90
CA LEU A 27 -4.57 -10.04 -0.22
C LEU A 27 -4.70 -11.34 -1.01
N ASP A 28 -5.08 -11.25 -2.29
CA ASP A 28 -5.38 -12.43 -3.11
C ASP A 28 -4.14 -13.31 -3.32
N GLU A 29 -2.95 -12.71 -3.53
CA GLU A 29 -1.68 -13.44 -3.60
C GLU A 29 -1.35 -14.11 -2.27
N SER A 30 -1.62 -13.43 -1.15
CA SER A 30 -1.39 -14.00 0.19
C SER A 30 -2.34 -15.18 0.44
N LEU A 31 -3.64 -15.03 0.19
CA LEU A 31 -4.61 -16.12 0.30
C LEU A 31 -4.21 -17.33 -0.56
N ARG A 32 -3.76 -17.09 -1.80
CA ARG A 32 -3.27 -18.16 -2.69
C ARG A 32 -2.03 -18.84 -2.13
N LYS A 33 -1.03 -18.07 -1.68
CA LYS A 33 0.23 -18.56 -1.10
C LYS A 33 -0.02 -19.47 0.10
N TYR A 34 -0.97 -19.10 0.96
CA TYR A 34 -1.34 -19.88 2.15
C TYR A 34 -2.47 -20.90 1.88
N ARG A 35 -2.89 -21.07 0.61
CA ARG A 35 -3.94 -21.99 0.17
C ARG A 35 -5.26 -21.80 0.94
N ILE A 36 -5.60 -20.56 1.24
CA ILE A 36 -6.83 -20.18 1.93
C ILE A 36 -7.93 -19.99 0.88
N PRO A 37 -9.01 -20.79 0.88
CA PRO A 37 -10.09 -20.62 -0.07
C PRO A 37 -10.85 -19.32 0.21
N ILE A 38 -11.10 -18.52 -0.83
CA ILE A 38 -11.87 -17.26 -0.71
C ILE A 38 -13.27 -17.49 -0.12
N SER A 39 -13.86 -18.67 -0.37
CA SER A 39 -15.16 -19.09 0.18
C SER A 39 -15.17 -19.22 1.70
N GLU A 40 -14.00 -19.31 2.33
CA GLU A 40 -13.89 -19.34 3.78
C GLU A 40 -13.78 -17.96 4.41
N ILE A 41 -13.55 -16.91 3.60
CA ILE A 41 -13.32 -15.54 4.03
C ILE A 41 -14.64 -14.76 4.07
N ASN A 42 -15.05 -14.38 5.28
CA ASN A 42 -16.25 -13.57 5.48
C ASN A 42 -16.03 -12.12 5.02
N GLY A 43 -16.89 -11.63 4.12
CA GLY A 43 -16.78 -10.28 3.55
C GLY A 43 -15.82 -10.16 2.37
N TYR A 44 -15.37 -11.27 1.78
CA TYR A 44 -14.45 -11.25 0.62
C TYR A 44 -14.94 -10.39 -0.56
N ASP A 45 -16.24 -10.37 -0.83
CA ASP A 45 -16.81 -9.59 -1.93
C ASP A 45 -17.20 -8.15 -1.52
N ASN A 46 -16.97 -7.74 -0.27
CA ASN A 46 -17.24 -6.38 0.19
C ASN A 46 -16.11 -5.47 -0.28
N GLU A 47 -16.39 -4.57 -1.21
CA GLU A 47 -15.39 -3.69 -1.82
C GLU A 47 -15.67 -2.20 -1.55
N VAL A 48 -14.60 -1.43 -1.39
CA VAL A 48 -14.60 0.03 -1.34
C VAL A 48 -13.49 0.57 -2.24
N THR A 49 -13.60 1.83 -2.66
CA THR A 49 -12.82 2.38 -3.79
C THR A 49 -11.56 3.16 -3.40
N ASN A 50 -11.26 3.32 -2.10
CA ASN A 50 -10.08 4.04 -1.64
C ASN A 50 -9.63 3.58 -0.24
N HIS A 51 -8.38 3.89 0.14
CA HIS A 51 -7.81 3.46 1.41
C HIS A 51 -8.51 4.04 2.64
N VAL A 52 -8.98 5.29 2.57
CA VAL A 52 -9.67 5.94 3.70
C VAL A 52 -11.02 5.27 3.97
N SER A 53 -11.72 4.82 2.93
CA SER A 53 -12.96 4.06 3.06
C SER A 53 -12.74 2.69 3.72
N VAL A 54 -11.60 2.03 3.49
CA VAL A 54 -11.23 0.79 4.21
C VAL A 54 -11.07 1.09 5.69
N ALA A 55 -10.24 2.06 6.04
CA ALA A 55 -10.01 2.44 7.44
C ALA A 55 -11.32 2.89 8.12
N SER A 56 -12.15 3.65 7.43
CA SER A 56 -13.45 4.11 7.95
C SER A 56 -14.43 2.96 8.20
N ALA A 57 -14.46 1.94 7.33
CA ALA A 57 -15.32 0.77 7.52
C ALA A 57 -14.88 -0.05 8.74
N VAL A 58 -13.56 -0.15 8.98
CA VAL A 58 -13.03 -0.79 10.20
C VAL A 58 -13.38 0.02 11.45
N ALA A 59 -13.13 1.33 11.44
CA ALA A 59 -13.44 2.21 12.57
C ALA A 59 -14.91 2.19 12.99
N LYS A 60 -15.82 2.02 12.02
CA LYS A 60 -17.27 1.97 12.26
C LYS A 60 -17.77 0.59 12.71
N GLY A 61 -16.94 -0.45 12.63
CA GLY A 61 -17.33 -1.83 12.86
C GLY A 61 -18.12 -2.46 11.70
N ASP A 62 -18.12 -1.85 10.51
CA ASP A 62 -18.71 -2.45 9.31
C ASP A 62 -17.88 -3.67 8.85
N ALA A 63 -16.60 -3.69 9.19
CA ALA A 63 -15.66 -4.80 9.07
C ALA A 63 -14.68 -4.78 10.25
N ASP A 64 -14.02 -5.90 10.52
CA ASP A 64 -12.99 -6.02 11.56
C ASP A 64 -11.59 -5.73 11.02
N VAL A 65 -11.37 -5.95 9.72
CA VAL A 65 -10.05 -5.89 9.08
C VAL A 65 -10.17 -5.40 7.64
N GLY A 66 -9.17 -4.67 7.17
CA GLY A 66 -8.98 -4.43 5.75
C GLY A 66 -7.50 -4.22 5.42
N VAL A 67 -7.12 -4.51 4.17
CA VAL A 67 -5.77 -4.26 3.68
C VAL A 67 -5.70 -2.83 3.13
N GLY A 68 -4.79 -2.03 3.68
CA GLY A 68 -4.63 -0.63 3.32
C GLY A 68 -3.22 -0.11 3.63
N ILE A 69 -3.04 1.20 3.49
CA ILE A 69 -1.77 1.89 3.77
C ILE A 69 -1.80 2.55 5.14
N GLU A 70 -0.65 2.64 5.79
CA GLU A 70 -0.48 3.25 7.13
C GLU A 70 -1.08 4.66 7.19
N LYS A 71 -0.79 5.49 6.17
CA LYS A 71 -1.26 6.87 6.12
C LYS A 71 -2.79 7.00 6.17
N ALA A 72 -3.52 6.01 5.65
CA ALA A 72 -4.99 6.04 5.70
C ALA A 72 -5.53 5.65 7.07
N ALA A 73 -4.83 4.77 7.79
CA ALA A 73 -5.14 4.46 9.18
C ALA A 73 -4.86 5.68 10.08
N ASP A 74 -3.75 6.40 9.88
CA ASP A 74 -3.42 7.63 10.64
C ASP A 74 -4.49 8.72 10.53
N LEU A 75 -5.22 8.77 9.40
CA LEU A 75 -6.27 9.76 9.15
C LEU A 75 -7.61 9.42 9.83
N VAL A 76 -7.78 8.19 10.33
CA VAL A 76 -9.04 7.69 10.89
C VAL A 76 -8.81 7.27 12.34
N LYS A 77 -9.60 7.81 13.26
CA LYS A 77 -9.51 7.42 14.68
C LYS A 77 -10.02 6.00 14.88
N ASP A 78 -9.54 5.38 15.96
CA ASP A 78 -10.00 4.06 16.41
C ASP A 78 -9.75 2.92 15.41
N VAL A 79 -8.62 3.01 14.69
CA VAL A 79 -8.11 1.97 13.80
C VAL A 79 -6.66 1.68 14.14
N ASP A 80 -6.36 0.42 14.46
CA ASP A 80 -4.98 -0.04 14.64
C ASP A 80 -4.37 -0.41 13.28
N PHE A 81 -3.15 0.06 13.02
CA PHE A 81 -2.38 -0.38 11.85
C PHE A 81 -1.45 -1.54 12.21
N ILE A 82 -1.52 -2.61 11.43
CA ILE A 82 -0.63 -3.79 11.55
C ILE A 82 0.27 -3.83 10.32
N PRO A 83 1.59 -3.58 10.44
CA PRO A 83 2.50 -3.63 9.30
C PRO A 83 2.57 -5.03 8.67
N LEU A 84 2.38 -5.11 7.35
CA LEU A 84 2.43 -6.37 6.60
C LEU A 84 3.64 -6.45 5.67
N VAL A 85 3.84 -5.41 4.86
CA VAL A 85 4.92 -5.30 3.86
C VAL A 85 5.34 -3.84 3.73
N ASN A 86 6.61 -3.62 3.36
CA ASN A 86 7.07 -2.31 2.91
C ASN A 86 6.89 -2.21 1.40
N GLU A 87 6.17 -1.18 0.95
CA GLU A 87 5.98 -0.89 -0.46
C GLU A 87 7.02 0.15 -0.92
N ARG A 88 7.68 -0.12 -2.05
CA ARG A 88 8.64 0.79 -2.67
C ARG A 88 7.99 1.47 -3.87
N TYR A 89 8.17 2.78 -3.98
CA TYR A 89 7.75 3.57 -5.13
C TYR A 89 8.92 3.77 -6.08
N ASP A 90 8.78 3.31 -7.32
CA ASP A 90 9.75 3.52 -8.39
C ASP A 90 9.18 4.50 -9.42
N LEU A 91 9.99 5.46 -9.88
CA LEU A 91 9.66 6.32 -11.01
C LEU A 91 10.20 5.70 -12.30
N VAL A 92 9.32 5.43 -13.25
CA VAL A 92 9.67 4.83 -14.54
C VAL A 92 9.58 5.89 -15.64
N ILE A 93 10.71 6.14 -16.30
CA ILE A 93 10.80 7.07 -17.42
C ILE A 93 11.39 6.32 -18.61
N LEU A 94 10.76 6.44 -19.78
CA LEU A 94 11.29 5.83 -21.00
C LEU A 94 12.62 6.50 -21.37
N LYS A 95 13.68 5.71 -21.51
CA LYS A 95 14.99 6.22 -21.90
C LYS A 95 15.08 6.35 -23.42
N ASN A 96 14.91 7.58 -23.89
CA ASN A 96 15.09 7.98 -25.28
C ASN A 96 15.75 9.37 -25.32
N ASP A 97 16.16 9.83 -26.51
CA ASP A 97 16.84 11.12 -26.64
C ASP A 97 15.95 12.31 -26.25
N GLU A 98 14.64 12.20 -26.48
CA GLU A 98 13.66 13.23 -26.12
C GLU A 98 13.56 13.44 -24.60
N ASN A 99 13.68 12.35 -23.83
CA ASN A 99 13.56 12.38 -22.36
C ASN A 99 14.89 12.63 -21.65
N ARG A 100 16.02 12.80 -22.37
CA ARG A 100 17.35 12.94 -21.75
C ARG A 100 17.41 14.09 -20.75
N GLU A 101 16.82 15.23 -21.12
CA GLU A 101 16.78 16.40 -20.23
C GLU A 101 15.86 16.16 -19.02
N LEU A 102 14.67 15.61 -19.25
CA LEU A 102 13.71 15.27 -18.19
C LEU A 102 14.34 14.33 -17.16
N ILE A 103 15.01 13.26 -17.61
CA ILE A 103 15.69 12.29 -16.74
C ILE A 103 16.74 12.99 -15.89
N SER A 104 17.56 13.86 -16.49
CA SER A 104 18.57 14.63 -15.77
C SER A 104 17.96 15.54 -14.70
N GLN A 105 16.90 16.29 -15.04
CA GLN A 105 16.23 17.20 -14.11
C GLN A 105 15.56 16.45 -12.96
N VAL A 106 14.84 15.36 -13.25
CA VAL A 106 14.20 14.52 -12.22
C VAL A 106 15.24 13.95 -11.27
N LEU A 107 16.35 13.40 -11.79
CA LEU A 107 17.42 12.87 -10.93
C LEU A 107 18.06 13.97 -10.07
N GLN A 108 18.26 15.17 -10.61
CA GLN A 108 18.79 16.29 -9.86
C GLN A 108 17.86 16.67 -8.68
N ILE A 109 16.54 16.75 -8.93
CA ILE A 109 15.55 17.08 -7.90
C ILE A 109 15.52 15.98 -6.82
N LEU A 110 15.36 14.72 -7.21
CA LEU A 110 15.29 13.58 -6.29
C LEU A 110 16.55 13.43 -5.42
N ARG A 111 17.71 13.84 -5.95
CA ARG A 111 18.99 13.79 -5.22
C ARG A 111 19.24 15.01 -4.34
N SER A 112 18.52 16.12 -4.57
CA SER A 112 18.73 17.37 -3.84
C SER A 112 18.40 17.24 -2.35
N ASP A 113 19.19 17.90 -1.51
CA ASP A 113 18.95 17.91 -0.06
C ASP A 113 17.65 18.60 0.31
N ASN A 114 17.29 19.68 -0.42
CA ASN A 114 16.02 20.39 -0.22
C ASN A 114 14.83 19.43 -0.37
N PHE A 115 14.75 18.71 -1.50
CA PHE A 115 13.66 17.77 -1.74
C PHE A 115 13.64 16.63 -0.72
N LYS A 116 14.81 16.09 -0.36
CA LYS A 116 14.90 15.04 0.66
C LYS A 116 14.46 15.56 2.03
N ASN A 117 14.75 16.81 2.38
CA ASN A 117 14.32 17.41 3.63
C ASN A 117 12.81 17.68 3.65
N ASP A 118 12.24 18.12 2.52
CA ASP A 118 10.78 18.26 2.37
C ASP A 118 10.08 16.90 2.56
N LEU A 119 10.60 15.84 1.95
CA LEU A 119 10.07 14.48 2.14
C LEU A 119 10.21 13.98 3.59
N LYS A 120 11.34 14.27 4.27
CA LYS A 120 11.50 13.93 5.69
C LYS A 120 10.44 14.61 6.55
N ALA A 121 10.08 15.86 6.24
CA ALA A 121 9.08 16.61 6.98
C ALA A 121 7.66 16.02 6.86
N LEU A 122 7.35 15.33 5.77
CA LEU A 122 6.08 14.60 5.62
C LEU A 122 5.97 13.40 6.57
N GLY A 123 7.11 12.82 6.97
CA GLY A 123 7.20 11.65 7.84
C GLY A 123 6.66 10.36 7.19
N GLY A 124 6.96 9.20 7.80
CA GLY A 124 6.38 7.91 7.40
C GLY A 124 6.98 7.27 6.13
N TYR A 125 8.11 7.78 5.63
CA TYR A 125 8.79 7.20 4.46
C TYR A 125 10.26 6.86 4.77
N ASP A 126 10.73 5.71 4.28
CA ASP A 126 12.16 5.42 4.16
C ASP A 126 12.71 6.08 2.89
N LEU A 127 13.67 7.00 3.08
CA LEU A 127 14.26 7.80 2.00
C LEU A 127 15.66 7.31 1.61
N SER A 128 16.10 6.16 2.12
CA SER A 128 17.45 5.62 1.91
C SER A 128 17.78 5.38 0.42
N GLN A 129 16.76 5.10 -0.40
CA GLN A 129 16.90 4.83 -1.84
C GLN A 129 16.49 6.01 -2.75
N THR A 130 16.08 7.15 -2.19
CA THR A 130 15.57 8.28 -2.98
C THR A 130 16.62 8.83 -3.96
N GLY A 131 16.27 8.86 -5.24
CA GLY A 131 17.13 9.35 -6.33
C GLY A 131 18.17 8.33 -6.85
N GLN A 132 18.08 7.07 -6.41
CA GLN A 132 18.90 5.98 -6.96
C GLN A 132 18.27 5.44 -8.26
N VAL A 133 19.11 5.17 -9.25
CA VAL A 133 18.70 4.48 -10.47
C VAL A 133 18.82 2.99 -10.20
N VAL A 134 17.68 2.31 -10.07
CA VAL A 134 17.63 0.87 -9.74
C VAL A 134 17.74 -0.03 -10.97
N TYR A 135 17.45 0.53 -12.15
CA TYR A 135 17.53 -0.16 -13.43
C TYR A 135 17.69 0.84 -14.56
N GLU A 136 18.56 0.52 -15.52
CA GLU A 136 18.76 1.30 -16.73
C GLU A 136 19.25 0.36 -17.85
N ASN A 137 18.63 0.48 -19.03
CA ASN A 137 19.03 -0.25 -20.25
C ASN A 137 19.57 0.68 -21.33
#